data_AF-A0ABD3MEW9-F1
#
_entry.id   AF-A0ABD3MEW9-F1
#
_cell.length_a   1.000
_cell.length_b   1.000
_cell.length_c   1.000
_cell.angle_alpha   90.00
_cell.angle_beta   90.00
_cell.angle_gamma   90.00
#
_symmetry.space_group_name_H-M   'P 1'
#
loop_
_entity.id
_entity.type
_entity.pdbx_description
1 polymer ?
#
loop_
_entity_poly.entity_id
_entity_poly.type
_entity_poly.pdbx_seq_one_letter_code
_entity_poly.pdbx_strand_id
1 'polypeptide(L)'
;MALSSSPASVSYLAYDTAHEEFIPTDHSACPSPDSKSKIAGSIALAEFVDTLPRILHRQKEQQIGASSLRRGTDDDPVNLLFRRLDLSLGEWRKYALFDPMKNYTRNLIATDDETFTLLLLCWNPSKESPIHDHPCDGCWLRVCTGKIQETRYEINAAADRLEITSDMVFDGKGVASQCIIFD
;
A
#
# COMPACT_ATOMS: atom_id res chain seq x y z
N MET A 1 10.88 -24.46 -21.86
CA MET A 1 9.93 -23.33 -21.76
C MET A 1 10.50 -22.36 -20.76
N ALA A 2 10.81 -21.13 -21.19
CA ALA A 2 11.46 -20.13 -20.35
C ALA A 2 10.45 -19.56 -19.33
N LEU A 3 10.80 -19.62 -18.05
CA LEU A 3 10.03 -18.96 -17.00
C LEU A 3 10.36 -17.47 -17.02
N SER A 4 9.42 -16.67 -17.54
CA SER A 4 9.47 -15.21 -17.47
C SER A 4 9.32 -14.80 -16.01
N SER A 5 10.37 -14.21 -15.43
CA SER A 5 10.36 -13.65 -14.09
C SER A 5 9.59 -12.32 -14.10
N SER A 6 8.38 -12.32 -13.55
CA SER A 6 7.62 -11.10 -13.27
C SER A 6 8.33 -10.26 -12.18
N PRO A 7 8.45 -8.94 -12.34
CA PRO A 7 8.91 -8.08 -11.25
C PRO A 7 7.91 -8.11 -10.08
N ALA A 8 8.43 -7.86 -8.87
CA ALA A 8 7.67 -7.94 -7.62
C ALA A 8 6.41 -7.06 -7.67
N SER A 9 5.24 -7.67 -7.43
CA SER A 9 3.97 -6.95 -7.30
C SER A 9 4.02 -6.03 -6.08
N VAL A 10 3.95 -4.73 -6.31
CA VAL A 10 3.60 -3.76 -5.26
C VAL A 10 2.08 -3.74 -5.22
N SER A 11 1.50 -4.25 -4.15
CA SER A 11 0.08 -4.10 -3.84
C SER A 11 -0.21 -2.64 -3.47
N TYR A 12 -1.36 -2.13 -3.87
CA TYR A 12 -1.75 -0.76 -3.57
C TYR A 12 -3.10 -0.73 -2.84
N LEU A 13 -3.10 -0.16 -1.64
CA LEU A 13 -4.27 0.04 -0.80
C LEU A 13 -4.26 1.47 -0.24
N ALA A 14 -4.62 2.51 -1.02
CA ALA A 14 -5.08 3.75 -0.36
C ALA A 14 -6.59 3.89 -0.46
N TYR A 15 -7.11 4.42 0.63
CA TYR A 15 -8.52 4.64 0.88
C TYR A 15 -8.73 6.13 0.69
N ASP A 16 -9.45 6.51 -0.36
CA ASP A 16 -9.98 7.87 -0.49
C ASP A 16 -11.42 7.82 -0.02
N THR A 17 -11.73 8.56 1.05
CA THR A 17 -13.11 8.73 1.51
C THR A 17 -13.70 9.94 0.80
N ALA A 18 -13.89 9.82 -0.51
CA ALA A 18 -14.57 10.83 -1.31
C ALA A 18 -15.68 10.15 -2.12
N HIS A 19 -16.92 10.38 -1.71
CA HIS A 19 -18.10 10.06 -2.51
C HIS A 19 -18.02 10.82 -3.83
N GLU A 20 -17.77 10.14 -4.94
CA GLU A 20 -17.99 10.69 -6.27
C GLU A 20 -18.93 9.80 -7.07
N GLU A 21 -20.01 10.42 -7.56
CA GLU A 21 -21.02 9.83 -8.42
C GLU A 21 -20.42 9.46 -9.78
N PHE A 22 -20.65 8.21 -10.20
CA PHE A 22 -20.15 7.64 -11.45
C PHE A 22 -20.93 8.21 -12.67
N ILE A 23 -20.26 8.98 -13.52
CA ILE A 23 -20.74 9.34 -14.87
C ILE A 23 -19.98 8.49 -15.91
N PRO A 24 -20.67 7.67 -16.74
CA PRO A 24 -20.00 6.84 -17.73
C PRO A 24 -19.63 7.66 -18.98
N THR A 25 -18.38 7.59 -19.41
CA THR A 25 -18.00 7.97 -20.78
C THR A 25 -17.23 6.85 -21.48
N ASP A 26 -17.52 6.77 -22.78
CA ASP A 26 -17.35 5.68 -23.73
C ASP A 26 -15.88 5.41 -24.15
N HIS A 27 -15.65 4.18 -24.61
CA HIS A 27 -14.37 3.63 -25.06
C HIS A 27 -13.83 4.29 -26.32
N SER A 28 -12.53 4.60 -26.37
CA SER A 28 -11.72 4.54 -27.60
C SER A 28 -10.22 4.78 -27.37
N ALA A 29 -9.43 3.84 -27.88
CA ALA A 29 -7.99 3.89 -28.21
C ALA A 29 -6.96 3.48 -27.14
N CYS A 30 -6.49 2.23 -27.25
CA CYS A 30 -5.21 1.76 -26.70
C CYS A 30 -4.02 2.35 -27.48
N PRO A 31 -2.95 2.75 -26.79
CA PRO A 31 -1.59 2.67 -27.31
C PRO A 31 -0.82 1.53 -26.62
N SER A 32 -0.18 0.70 -27.44
CA SER A 32 0.71 -0.39 -27.01
C SER A 32 1.94 0.17 -26.25
N PRO A 33 2.33 -0.38 -25.08
CA PRO A 33 3.55 0.03 -24.42
C PRO A 33 4.68 -0.97 -24.72
N ASP A 34 5.39 -0.74 -25.82
CA ASP A 34 6.80 -1.18 -25.94
C ASP A 34 7.70 -0.04 -25.43
N SER A 35 7.90 0.03 -24.13
CA SER A 35 9.04 0.74 -23.54
C SER A 35 9.33 0.19 -22.16
N LYS A 36 10.39 -0.63 -22.08
CA LYS A 36 11.03 -0.99 -20.81
C LYS A 36 11.62 0.28 -20.20
N SER A 37 10.82 0.98 -19.40
CA SER A 37 11.31 2.05 -18.53
C SER A 37 12.29 1.42 -17.54
N LYS A 38 13.55 1.83 -17.66
CA LYS A 38 14.67 1.41 -16.82
C LYS A 38 14.37 1.93 -15.40
N ILE A 39 13.95 1.04 -14.50
CA ILE A 39 13.62 1.39 -13.11
C ILE A 39 14.84 2.10 -12.49
N ALA A 40 14.64 3.32 -12.01
CA ALA A 40 15.64 4.06 -11.23
C ALA A 40 16.08 3.20 -10.03
N GLY A 41 17.38 3.21 -9.71
CA GLY A 41 18.01 2.25 -8.80
C GLY A 41 17.25 1.96 -7.50
N SER A 42 17.37 0.71 -7.04
CA SER A 42 16.83 0.24 -5.77
C SER A 42 17.42 1.00 -4.57
N ILE A 43 16.61 1.18 -3.52
CA ILE A 43 16.98 1.92 -2.31
C ILE A 43 16.85 1.05 -1.07
N ALA A 44 17.64 1.35 -0.05
CA ALA A 44 17.57 0.71 1.27
C ALA A 44 16.38 1.23 2.10
N LEU A 45 16.04 0.53 3.17
CA LEU A 45 14.97 0.95 4.08
C LEU A 45 15.28 2.30 4.76
N ALA A 46 16.54 2.55 5.09
CA ALA A 46 16.96 3.84 5.66
C ALA A 46 16.71 5.01 4.69
N GLU A 47 17.11 4.85 3.42
CA GLU A 47 16.88 5.87 2.38
C GLU A 47 15.37 6.08 2.11
N PHE A 48 14.57 5.01 2.18
CA PHE A 48 13.12 5.10 2.09
C PHE A 48 12.54 5.97 3.21
N VAL A 49 12.92 5.70 4.46
CA VAL A 49 12.47 6.45 5.65
C VAL A 49 12.91 7.92 5.56
N ASP A 50 14.13 8.20 5.12
CA ASP A 50 14.63 9.57 4.98
C ASP A 50 13.94 10.36 3.85
N THR A 51 13.46 9.67 2.81
CA THR A 51 12.84 10.29 1.64
C THR A 51 11.34 10.52 1.81
N LEU A 52 10.67 9.61 2.52
CA LEU A 52 9.22 9.58 2.63
C LEU A 52 8.61 10.90 3.13
N PRO A 53 9.05 11.55 4.23
CA PRO A 53 8.44 12.79 4.72
C PRO A 53 8.40 13.91 3.68
N ARG A 54 9.44 14.02 2.84
CA ARG A 54 9.52 15.04 1.79
C ARG A 54 8.48 14.83 0.70
N ILE A 55 8.15 13.58 0.39
CA ILE A 55 7.09 13.24 -0.58
C ILE A 55 5.73 13.61 0.02
N LEU A 56 5.51 13.26 1.28
CA LEU A 56 4.24 13.47 1.96
C LEU A 56 3.92 14.94 2.20
N HIS A 57 4.90 15.72 2.64
CA HIS A 57 4.74 17.18 2.76
C HIS A 57 4.34 17.81 1.43
N ARG A 58 4.97 17.42 0.32
CA ARG A 58 4.60 17.92 -1.02
C ARG A 58 3.19 17.53 -1.41
N GLN A 59 2.76 16.30 -1.12
CA GLN A 59 1.39 15.86 -1.38
C GLN A 59 0.38 16.68 -0.55
N LYS A 60 0.65 16.89 0.74
CA LYS A 60 -0.18 17.70 1.63
C LYS A 60 -0.29 19.16 1.17
N GLU A 61 0.81 19.78 0.75
CA GLU A 61 0.82 21.15 0.18
C GLU A 61 -0.01 21.24 -1.10
N GLN A 62 0.03 20.21 -1.96
CA GLN A 62 -0.73 20.17 -3.22
C GLN A 62 -2.23 19.94 -3.01
N GLN A 63 -2.64 19.31 -1.89
CA GLN A 63 -4.06 19.13 -1.55
C GLN A 63 -4.79 20.44 -1.21
N ILE A 64 -4.06 21.49 -0.82
CA ILE A 64 -4.66 22.77 -0.42
C ILE A 64 -5.28 23.54 -1.61
N GLY A 65 -5.13 23.05 -2.86
CA GLY A 65 -5.65 23.73 -4.07
C GLY A 65 -6.33 22.87 -5.15
N ALA A 66 -6.41 21.54 -5.04
CA ALA A 66 -7.02 20.68 -6.08
C ALA A 66 -7.67 19.42 -5.50
N SER A 67 -8.85 19.06 -6.02
CA SER A 67 -9.75 18.03 -5.48
C SER A 67 -9.46 16.58 -5.91
N SER A 68 -8.27 16.23 -6.40
CA SER A 68 -7.98 14.83 -6.73
C SER A 68 -6.49 14.54 -6.71
N LEU A 69 -5.95 14.28 -5.53
CA LEU A 69 -4.69 13.57 -5.47
C LEU A 69 -5.01 12.11 -5.82
N ARG A 70 -4.46 11.61 -6.93
CA ARG A 70 -4.55 10.20 -7.30
C ARG A 70 -3.66 9.37 -6.36
N ARG A 71 -4.02 9.34 -5.08
CA ARG A 71 -3.34 8.46 -4.12
C ARG A 71 -3.41 7.05 -4.67
N GLY A 72 -2.28 6.38 -4.46
CA GLY A 72 -1.70 5.29 -5.21
C GLY A 72 -2.37 4.70 -6.44
N THR A 73 -2.60 5.56 -7.40
CA THR A 73 -2.37 5.17 -8.78
C THR A 73 -0.89 4.84 -9.02
N ASP A 74 -0.58 4.32 -10.21
CA ASP A 74 0.77 3.93 -10.60
C ASP A 74 1.79 5.09 -10.58
N ASP A 75 1.30 6.32 -10.69
CA ASP A 75 2.06 7.57 -10.70
C ASP A 75 2.17 8.25 -9.32
N ASP A 76 1.57 7.70 -8.26
CA ASP A 76 1.74 8.22 -6.91
C ASP A 76 3.21 8.16 -6.47
N PRO A 77 3.81 9.29 -6.09
CA PRO A 77 5.17 9.36 -5.57
C PRO A 77 5.50 8.35 -4.45
N VAL A 78 4.55 8.03 -3.56
CA VAL A 78 4.74 7.04 -2.49
C VAL A 78 4.85 5.63 -3.06
N ASN A 79 3.98 5.28 -4.03
CA ASN A 79 4.06 4.00 -4.75
C ASN A 79 5.37 3.87 -5.54
N LEU A 80 5.81 4.94 -6.21
CA LEU A 80 7.09 4.96 -6.91
C LEU A 80 8.27 4.75 -5.96
N LEU A 81 8.21 5.31 -4.75
CA LEU A 81 9.23 5.07 -3.72
C LEU A 81 9.21 3.61 -3.24
N PHE A 82 8.02 3.04 -2.98
CA PHE A 82 7.88 1.63 -2.60
C PHE A 82 8.43 0.67 -3.64
N ARG A 83 8.23 0.94 -4.94
CA ARG A 83 8.77 0.11 -6.03
C ARG A 83 10.30 0.04 -6.01
N ARG A 84 10.96 1.09 -5.52
CA ARG A 84 12.42 1.15 -5.41
C ARG A 84 12.95 0.49 -4.14
N LEU A 85 12.14 0.40 -3.07
CA LEU A 85 12.57 -0.19 -1.80
C LEU A 85 12.94 -1.67 -1.98
N ASP A 86 14.21 -2.00 -1.72
CA ASP A 86 14.73 -3.36 -1.77
C ASP A 86 14.72 -4.01 -0.39
N LEU A 87 13.75 -4.90 -0.21
CA LEU A 87 13.59 -5.65 1.03
C LEU A 87 14.50 -6.89 1.13
N SER A 88 15.24 -7.24 0.07
CA SER A 88 16.16 -8.38 0.07
C SER A 88 17.36 -8.19 0.98
N LEU A 89 17.72 -6.92 1.25
CA LEU A 89 18.75 -6.53 2.22
C LEU A 89 18.40 -6.94 3.66
N GLY A 90 17.11 -7.17 3.95
CA GLY A 90 16.67 -7.73 5.23
C GLY A 90 16.73 -6.77 6.42
N GLU A 91 16.92 -5.47 6.19
CA GLU A 91 16.96 -4.42 7.23
C GLU A 91 15.69 -4.39 8.09
N TRP A 92 14.56 -4.79 7.50
CA TRP A 92 13.26 -4.87 8.17
C TRP A 92 13.16 -6.01 9.19
N ARG A 93 14.03 -7.03 9.13
CA ARG A 93 13.92 -8.25 9.96
C ARG A 93 14.01 -7.97 11.45
N LYS A 94 14.75 -6.93 11.87
CA LYS A 94 14.86 -6.53 13.28
C LYS A 94 13.53 -6.04 13.88
N TYR A 95 12.57 -5.65 13.03
CA TYR A 95 11.23 -5.24 13.43
C TYR A 95 10.20 -6.38 13.32
N ALA A 96 10.60 -7.56 12.82
CA ALA A 96 9.71 -8.69 12.60
C ALA A 96 9.44 -9.46 13.91
N LEU A 97 8.76 -8.81 14.85
CA LEU A 97 8.50 -9.34 16.19
C LEU A 97 7.15 -10.06 16.19
N PHE A 98 7.17 -11.40 16.28
CA PHE A 98 5.96 -12.22 16.32
C PHE A 98 5.50 -12.47 17.76
N ASP A 99 4.18 -12.57 17.93
CA ASP A 99 3.54 -13.03 19.16
C ASP A 99 2.54 -14.14 18.79
N PRO A 100 2.79 -15.41 19.13
CA PRO A 100 1.93 -16.54 18.76
C PRO A 100 0.49 -16.44 19.30
N MET A 101 0.26 -15.62 20.33
CA MET A 101 -1.05 -15.48 20.96
C MET A 101 -1.94 -14.45 20.24
N LYS A 102 -1.37 -13.65 19.33
CA LYS A 102 -2.10 -12.59 18.60
C LYS A 102 -2.47 -13.03 17.19
N ASN A 103 -3.41 -12.32 16.56
CA ASN A 103 -3.68 -12.51 15.14
C ASN A 103 -2.49 -12.00 14.30
N TYR A 104 -2.02 -10.81 14.64
CA TYR A 104 -0.83 -10.18 14.09
C TYR A 104 -0.24 -9.21 15.11
N THR A 105 1.02 -8.83 14.91
CA THR A 105 1.67 -7.73 15.65
C THR A 105 1.82 -6.52 14.74
N ARG A 106 1.88 -5.32 15.34
CA ARG A 106 2.14 -4.04 14.68
C ARG A 106 3.45 -3.50 15.24
N ASN A 107 4.50 -3.49 14.43
CA ASN A 107 5.85 -3.17 14.89
C ASN A 107 6.30 -1.85 14.24
N LEU A 108 6.54 -0.82 15.06
CA LEU A 108 6.98 0.47 14.58
C LEU A 108 8.39 0.37 13.96
N ILE A 109 8.51 0.83 12.71
CA ILE A 109 9.80 0.98 12.03
C ILE A 109 10.30 2.41 12.19
N ALA A 110 9.47 3.39 11.83
CA ALA A 110 9.78 4.81 11.83
C ALA A 110 8.50 5.65 11.89
N THR A 111 8.61 6.84 12.45
CA THR A 111 7.58 7.89 12.44
C THR A 111 8.30 9.22 12.68
N ASP A 112 7.70 10.31 12.23
CA ASP A 112 8.06 11.67 12.62
C ASP A 112 7.07 12.29 13.61
N ASP A 113 6.14 11.49 14.15
CA ASP A 113 5.06 11.88 15.05
C ASP A 113 4.14 13.00 14.50
N GLU A 114 4.20 13.28 13.19
CA GLU A 114 3.46 14.37 12.55
C GLU A 114 2.84 13.98 11.19
N THR A 115 3.59 13.33 10.31
CA THR A 115 3.16 13.09 8.92
C THR A 115 2.99 11.63 8.57
N PHE A 116 3.68 10.70 9.25
CA PHE A 116 3.52 9.28 8.96
C PHE A 116 3.91 8.38 10.12
N THR A 117 3.34 7.18 10.10
CA THR A 117 3.75 6.04 10.91
C THR A 117 3.99 4.83 10.01
N LEU A 118 5.26 4.41 9.87
CA LEU A 118 5.66 3.21 9.13
C LEU A 118 5.68 2.00 10.07
N LEU A 119 4.81 1.03 9.81
CA LEU A 119 4.69 -0.22 10.58
C LEU A 119 5.06 -1.45 9.75
N LEU A 120 5.64 -2.44 10.42
CA LEU A 120 5.67 -3.83 9.94
C LEU A 120 4.61 -4.65 10.66
N LEU A 121 3.68 -5.21 9.89
CA LEU A 121 2.67 -6.14 10.38
C LEU A 121 3.14 -7.58 10.18
N CYS A 122 3.23 -8.33 11.28
CA CYS A 122 3.60 -9.74 11.25
C CYS A 122 2.38 -10.60 11.55
N TRP A 123 1.85 -11.24 10.52
CA TRP A 123 0.67 -12.08 10.58
C TRP A 123 1.01 -13.50 10.97
N ASN A 124 0.29 -14.05 11.95
CA ASN A 124 0.34 -15.48 12.20
C ASN A 124 -0.47 -16.23 11.12
N PRO A 125 -0.11 -17.49 10.80
CA PRO A 125 -0.79 -18.25 9.76
C PRO A 125 -2.30 -18.34 9.98
N SER A 126 -3.08 -18.16 8.90
CA SER A 126 -4.55 -18.27 8.91
C SER A 126 -5.25 -17.31 9.88
N LYS A 127 -4.63 -16.17 10.19
CA LYS A 127 -5.23 -15.11 10.99
C LYS A 127 -5.64 -13.93 10.11
N GLU A 128 -6.64 -13.19 10.59
CA GLU A 128 -7.22 -12.03 9.93
C GLU A 128 -7.39 -10.86 10.92
N SER A 129 -7.55 -9.65 10.38
CA SER A 129 -8.02 -8.50 11.15
C SER A 129 -9.55 -8.49 11.17
N PRO A 130 -10.17 -7.89 12.20
CA PRO A 130 -11.55 -7.43 12.08
C PRO A 130 -11.71 -6.48 10.89
N ILE A 131 -12.94 -6.31 10.41
CA ILE A 131 -13.27 -5.23 9.46
C ILE A 131 -13.02 -3.90 10.18
N HIS A 132 -12.29 -2.99 9.55
CA HIS A 132 -11.93 -1.69 10.09
C HIS A 132 -11.70 -0.67 8.97
N ASP A 133 -11.88 0.60 9.31
CA ASP A 133 -11.55 1.71 8.45
C ASP A 133 -10.10 2.16 8.66
N HIS A 134 -9.60 2.96 7.72
CA HIS A 134 -8.27 3.54 7.75
C HIS A 134 -8.34 5.06 7.98
N PRO A 135 -7.25 5.71 8.40
CA PRO A 135 -7.19 7.15 8.51
C PRO A 135 -7.46 7.85 7.18
N CYS A 136 -8.11 9.01 7.25
CA CYS A 136 -8.48 9.82 6.08
C CYS A 136 -7.28 10.36 5.29
N ASP A 137 -6.11 10.44 5.93
CA ASP A 137 -4.91 11.03 5.37
C ASP A 137 -4.12 10.05 4.50
N GLY A 138 -4.53 8.77 4.52
CA GLY A 138 -4.10 7.72 3.62
C GLY A 138 -3.55 6.50 4.33
N CYS A 139 -3.46 5.42 3.59
CA CYS A 139 -2.77 4.19 4.01
C CYS A 139 -2.10 3.63 2.77
N TRP A 140 -0.95 2.98 2.95
CA TRP A 140 -0.28 2.27 1.87
C TRP A 140 0.24 0.94 2.41
N LEU A 141 -0.03 -0.15 1.70
CA LEU A 141 0.38 -1.49 2.12
C LEU A 141 1.22 -2.15 1.05
N ARG A 142 2.39 -2.66 1.45
CA ARG A 142 3.23 -3.52 0.62
C ARG A 142 3.45 -4.86 1.30
N VAL A 143 3.12 -5.94 0.63
CA VAL A 143 3.52 -7.28 1.09
C VAL A 143 5.03 -7.42 0.95
N CYS A 144 5.76 -7.44 2.08
CA CYS A 144 7.19 -7.73 2.07
C CYS A 144 7.43 -9.14 1.58
N THR A 145 6.57 -10.03 2.05
CA THR A 145 6.83 -11.43 2.12
C THR A 145 5.45 -12.13 2.23
N GLY A 146 5.14 -13.13 1.40
CA GLY A 146 4.03 -14.07 1.65
C GLY A 146 2.79 -13.68 0.88
N LYS A 147 1.61 -13.90 1.45
CA LYS A 147 0.34 -13.55 0.82
C LYS A 147 -0.59 -12.91 1.83
N ILE A 148 -1.31 -11.88 1.39
CA ILE A 148 -2.44 -11.28 2.10
C ILE A 148 -3.63 -11.28 1.16
N GLN A 149 -4.79 -11.60 1.71
CA GLN A 149 -6.07 -11.37 1.05
C GLN A 149 -6.68 -10.11 1.66
N GLU A 150 -7.03 -9.14 0.83
CA GLU A 150 -7.82 -7.97 1.22
C GLU A 150 -9.25 -8.13 0.70
N THR A 151 -10.22 -7.96 1.58
CA THR A 151 -11.62 -7.84 1.22
C THR A 151 -12.09 -6.44 1.60
N ARG A 152 -12.58 -5.67 0.62
CA ARG A 152 -13.12 -4.31 0.82
C ARG A 152 -14.64 -4.36 0.93
N TYR A 153 -15.15 -3.51 1.80
CA TYR A 153 -16.58 -3.41 2.08
C TYR A 153 -17.04 -1.97 1.91
N GLU A 154 -18.26 -1.79 1.43
CA GLU A 154 -18.99 -0.52 1.49
C GLU A 154 -20.27 -0.68 2.29
N ILE A 155 -20.71 0.39 2.94
CA ILE A 155 -21.95 0.40 3.72
C ILE A 155 -23.13 0.57 2.76
N ASN A 156 -23.97 -0.45 2.67
CA ASN A 156 -25.28 -0.32 2.03
C ASN A 156 -26.31 0.12 3.07
N ALA A 157 -26.53 1.43 3.17
CA ALA A 157 -27.46 2.04 4.12
C ALA A 157 -28.92 1.60 3.92
N ALA A 158 -29.33 1.32 2.67
CA ALA A 158 -30.70 0.90 2.36
C ALA A 158 -30.98 -0.53 2.86
N ALA A 159 -29.97 -1.38 2.87
CA ALA A 159 -30.09 -2.79 3.23
C ALA A 159 -29.52 -3.13 4.61
N ASP A 160 -29.07 -2.12 5.36
CA ASP A 160 -28.44 -2.20 6.69
C ASP A 160 -27.37 -3.31 6.77
N ARG A 161 -26.48 -3.35 5.77
CA ARG A 161 -25.42 -4.36 5.67
C ARG A 161 -24.16 -3.83 5.02
N LEU A 162 -23.05 -4.54 5.24
CA LEU A 162 -21.83 -4.37 4.47
C LEU A 162 -21.88 -5.20 3.19
N GLU A 163 -21.48 -4.61 2.07
CA GLU A 163 -21.36 -5.30 0.78
C GLU A 163 -19.90 -5.36 0.35
N ILE A 164 -19.47 -6.53 -0.11
CA ILE A 164 -18.10 -6.72 -0.61
C ILE A 164 -17.98 -6.02 -1.95
N THR A 165 -17.02 -5.10 -2.08
CA THR A 165 -16.74 -4.38 -3.32
C THR A 165 -15.46 -4.85 -3.99
N SER A 166 -14.55 -5.49 -3.24
CA SER A 166 -13.32 -6.07 -3.75
C SER A 166 -12.88 -7.25 -2.90
N ASP A 167 -12.29 -8.26 -3.51
CA ASP A 167 -11.62 -9.37 -2.81
C ASP A 167 -10.37 -9.78 -3.61
N MET A 168 -9.20 -9.38 -3.13
CA MET A 168 -7.94 -9.49 -3.86
C MET A 168 -6.86 -10.16 -3.04
N VAL A 169 -6.05 -11.00 -3.68
CA VAL A 169 -4.87 -11.61 -3.07
C VAL A 169 -3.61 -10.93 -3.58
N PHE A 170 -2.80 -10.44 -2.66
CA PHE A 170 -1.51 -9.81 -2.91
C PHE A 170 -0.38 -10.74 -2.50
N ASP A 171 0.63 -10.89 -3.36
CA ASP A 171 1.80 -11.70 -3.08
C ASP A 171 3.09 -10.87 -3.00
N GLY A 172 3.92 -11.24 -2.04
CA GLY A 172 5.33 -10.89 -1.96
C GLY A 172 6.14 -12.17 -1.87
N LYS A 173 7.43 -12.14 -2.20
CA LYS A 173 8.29 -13.34 -2.11
C LYS A 173 8.59 -13.71 -0.62
N GLY A 174 7.59 -14.24 0.13
CA GLY A 174 7.64 -15.12 1.34
C GLY A 174 7.51 -14.62 2.82
N VAL A 175 6.31 -14.56 3.48
CA VAL A 175 5.76 -14.12 4.84
C VAL A 175 6.19 -12.83 5.67
N ALA A 176 5.46 -11.71 5.57
CA ALA A 176 5.31 -10.44 6.36
C ALA A 176 4.75 -9.27 5.47
N SER A 177 4.01 -8.31 6.02
CA SER A 177 3.48 -7.13 5.28
C SER A 177 3.85 -5.82 5.96
N GLN A 178 4.26 -4.82 5.19
CA GLN A 178 4.53 -3.47 5.65
C GLN A 178 3.34 -2.57 5.36
N CYS A 179 2.92 -1.81 6.36
CA CYS A 179 1.82 -0.87 6.27
C CYS A 179 2.31 0.51 6.71
N ILE A 180 2.16 1.52 5.87
CA ILE A 180 2.28 2.92 6.28
C ILE A 180 0.90 3.42 6.58
N ILE A 181 0.73 3.88 7.81
CA ILE A 181 -0.48 4.52 8.30
C ILE A 181 -0.14 6.00 8.52
N PHE A 182 -1.03 6.88 8.09
CA PHE A 182 -0.92 8.32 8.27
C PHE A 182 -1.85 8.72 9.40
N ASP A 183 -1.43 9.67 10.24
CA ASP A 183 -2.27 10.29 11.26
C ASP A 183 -2.68 11.71 10.83
#